data_AF-A0A0Q7JZD3-F1
#
_entry.id   AF-A0A0Q7JZD3-F1
#
_cell.length_a   1.000
_cell.length_b   1.000
_cell.length_c   1.000
_cell.angle_alpha   90.00
_cell.angle_beta   90.00
_cell.angle_gamma   90.00
#
_symmetry.space_group_name_H-M   'P 1'
#
loop_
_entity.id
_entity.type
_entity.pdbx_description
1 polymer ?
#
loop_
_entity_poly.entity_id
_entity_poly.type
_entity_poly.pdbx_seq_one_letter_code
_entity_poly.pdbx_strand_id
1 'polypeptide(L)'
;MVASCTGQDAAAPRPAATSVSPSSSATTSTPAPAMTQTDGFFRLNLLPEPVAQQVVVDHSQTQPRSVRIEVVQAATVGDATRVVLAWDVPVEGEDVTPSYMRSNHKRATPFEIGLRLYDAAAGTVSEPLRTASGDCLCSNNTGRYTDPEKQSLFWADFPAVTGDAVTLLVGEQAPPFEAVPVSHDAAPLDLSAAGELADWVGNPPPATVGESAAAPVVVPVRRSVRTFGGAEDSQVGKNADVSLPADVLFAFDSSTLTAKARSVLAAAAPRLAAAAKGGRVQVVGHTDDQGTPAYNDRLSLARARSVVAYLAPRLRSAGITLVAVGKGESEHLVPNTTADGKPIEANRRRNRRVSFVFPRSDASRATGLDVPQQLPDMAKAHATSPSPEVTNPLATVLSSDGTVKVHVTRLQRSGDQLWVQMSFTAAGEHADWGANPPLLGPNPYGPNDTLANVAVVDAQARTLVTPLTYGGGECLCSENQGSGMLLAQPLNLWAVFPAPKASTVTLRIPGAGQVADLPVT
;
A
#
# COMPACT_ATOMS: atom_id res chain seq x y z
N MET A 1 -12.93 69.76 91.59
CA MET A 1 -13.32 68.58 92.39
C MET A 1 -13.72 67.47 91.42
N VAL A 2 -12.89 66.41 91.39
CA VAL A 2 -13.14 64.96 91.11
C VAL A 2 -14.43 64.59 90.34
N ALA A 3 -14.48 63.72 89.33
CA ALA A 3 -13.54 62.98 88.49
C ALA A 3 -14.36 62.26 87.40
N SER A 4 -13.67 61.81 86.35
CA SER A 4 -13.82 60.51 85.66
C SER A 4 -13.75 60.67 84.15
N CYS A 5 -12.62 60.21 83.61
CA CYS A 5 -12.33 60.10 82.20
C CYS A 5 -12.89 58.79 81.64
N THR A 6 -13.51 58.85 80.48
CA THR A 6 -13.31 57.90 79.37
C THR A 6 -13.79 58.59 78.10
N GLY A 7 -12.85 59.02 77.25
CA GLY A 7 -13.13 59.49 75.89
C GLY A 7 -13.41 58.30 74.96
N GLN A 8 -13.74 58.49 73.69
CA GLN A 8 -13.81 59.71 72.89
C GLN A 8 -14.59 59.33 71.62
N ASP A 9 -15.30 60.32 71.08
CA ASP A 9 -16.14 60.32 69.87
C ASP A 9 -15.42 59.75 68.62
N ALA A 10 -16.05 59.31 67.52
CA ALA A 10 -17.21 59.89 66.86
C ALA A 10 -17.72 59.02 65.69
N ALA A 11 -18.96 59.32 65.28
CA ALA A 11 -19.49 59.42 63.91
C ALA A 11 -19.81 58.14 63.07
N ALA A 12 -21.09 58.08 62.68
CA ALA A 12 -21.72 57.23 61.65
C ALA A 12 -21.87 58.01 60.31
N PRO A 13 -22.49 57.49 59.22
CA PRO A 13 -22.65 56.12 58.72
C PRO A 13 -22.19 55.92 57.23
N ARG A 14 -22.15 54.64 56.82
CA ARG A 14 -21.83 54.03 55.48
C ARG A 14 -22.85 54.37 54.35
N PRO A 15 -22.49 54.27 53.05
CA PRO A 15 -22.62 52.99 52.32
C PRO A 15 -21.61 52.66 51.19
N ALA A 16 -21.53 51.34 50.93
CA ALA A 16 -21.14 50.58 49.73
C ALA A 16 -19.76 50.81 49.07
N ALA A 17 -18.83 49.88 49.34
CA ALA A 17 -17.74 49.51 48.44
C ALA A 17 -17.70 47.99 48.25
N THR A 18 -17.62 47.62 46.98
CA THR A 18 -17.61 46.31 46.34
C THR A 18 -16.52 45.39 46.91
N SER A 19 -16.90 44.18 47.32
CA SER A 19 -15.93 43.14 47.68
C SER A 19 -15.34 42.53 46.42
N VAL A 20 -14.02 42.66 46.27
CA VAL A 20 -13.20 41.88 45.34
C VAL A 20 -13.21 40.42 45.81
N SER A 21 -13.78 39.52 45.01
CA SER A 21 -13.57 38.08 45.16
C SER A 21 -12.21 37.72 44.56
N PRO A 22 -11.38 36.88 45.21
CA PRO A 22 -10.16 36.38 44.61
C PRO A 22 -10.50 35.43 43.47
N SER A 23 -9.86 35.63 42.33
CA SER A 23 -9.92 34.74 41.18
C SER A 23 -9.49 33.34 41.58
N SER A 24 -10.41 32.37 41.49
CA SER A 24 -10.07 30.96 41.52
C SER A 24 -9.29 30.64 40.25
N SER A 25 -7.97 30.49 40.39
CA SER A 25 -7.13 29.76 39.46
C SER A 25 -7.71 28.35 39.30
N ALA A 26 -8.28 28.07 38.13
CA ALA A 26 -8.72 26.74 37.76
C ALA A 26 -7.48 25.84 37.63
N THR A 27 -7.22 25.05 38.65
CA THR A 27 -6.31 23.90 38.56
C THR A 27 -6.98 22.90 37.64
N THR A 28 -6.54 22.80 36.38
CA THR A 28 -6.90 21.69 35.50
C THR A 28 -6.30 20.42 36.11
N SER A 29 -7.08 19.72 36.94
CA SER A 29 -6.71 18.39 37.42
C SER A 29 -6.70 17.44 36.21
N THR A 30 -5.57 16.83 35.92
CA THR A 30 -5.48 15.72 34.95
C THR A 30 -6.52 14.66 35.37
N PRO A 31 -7.41 14.23 34.45
CA PRO A 31 -8.41 13.22 34.78
C PRO A 31 -7.72 11.93 35.23
N ALA A 32 -8.31 11.24 36.22
CA ALA A 32 -7.82 9.93 36.65
C ALA A 32 -7.91 8.93 35.47
N PRO A 33 -6.93 8.00 35.34
CA PRO A 33 -6.95 7.01 34.28
C PRO A 33 -8.17 6.09 34.42
N ALA A 34 -8.93 5.93 33.34
CA ALA A 34 -10.13 5.10 33.32
C ALA A 34 -10.43 4.60 31.89
N MET A 35 -10.95 3.37 31.79
CA MET A 35 -11.59 2.89 30.57
C MET A 35 -12.99 3.50 30.47
N THR A 36 -13.32 4.04 29.31
CA THR A 36 -14.60 4.70 29.04
C THR A 36 -15.20 4.15 27.75
N GLN A 37 -16.51 3.91 27.75
CA GLN A 37 -17.19 3.45 26.54
C GLN A 37 -17.56 4.65 25.66
N THR A 38 -17.01 4.70 24.45
CA THR A 38 -17.25 5.74 23.45
C THR A 38 -17.65 5.08 22.13
N ASP A 39 -18.81 5.45 21.60
CA ASP A 39 -19.40 4.86 20.39
C ASP A 39 -19.50 3.32 20.43
N GLY A 40 -19.77 2.78 21.62
CA GLY A 40 -19.91 1.35 21.84
C GLY A 40 -18.61 0.60 22.09
N PHE A 41 -17.45 1.26 22.07
CA PHE A 41 -16.14 0.64 22.31
C PHE A 41 -15.45 1.20 23.57
N PHE A 42 -14.80 0.33 24.34
CA PHE A 42 -14.03 0.69 25.53
C PHE A 42 -12.66 1.26 25.15
N ARG A 43 -12.39 2.48 25.59
CA ARG A 43 -11.19 3.26 25.27
C ARG A 43 -10.64 3.94 26.51
N LEU A 44 -9.33 3.91 26.70
CA LEU A 44 -8.64 4.61 27.77
C LEU A 44 -8.72 6.13 27.56
N ASN A 45 -9.24 6.84 28.57
CA ASN A 45 -9.46 8.29 28.52
C ASN A 45 -8.18 9.14 28.40
N LEU A 46 -7.01 8.56 28.70
CA LEU A 46 -5.71 9.23 28.56
C LEU A 46 -5.14 9.16 27.14
N LEU A 47 -5.70 8.35 26.25
CA LEU A 47 -5.26 8.34 24.86
C LEU A 47 -5.64 9.67 24.17
N PRO A 48 -4.70 10.31 23.44
CA PRO A 48 -5.03 11.49 22.64
C PRO A 48 -6.06 11.12 21.56
N GLU A 49 -6.71 12.13 20.97
CA GLU A 49 -7.57 11.91 19.81
C GLU A 49 -6.81 11.15 18.71
N PRO A 50 -7.39 10.08 18.14
CA PRO A 50 -6.69 9.26 17.18
C PRO A 50 -6.46 10.05 15.88
N VAL A 51 -5.28 9.91 15.30
CA VAL A 51 -4.94 10.57 14.03
C VAL A 51 -5.57 9.88 12.83
N ALA A 52 -5.96 8.60 12.99
CA ALA A 52 -6.81 7.86 12.07
C ALA A 52 -7.50 6.72 12.84
N GLN A 53 -8.71 6.32 12.43
CA GLN A 53 -9.43 5.21 13.05
C GLN A 53 -10.34 4.50 12.04
N GLN A 54 -10.57 3.21 12.26
CA GLN A 54 -11.54 2.43 11.50
C GLN A 54 -12.09 1.28 12.33
N VAL A 55 -13.32 0.87 12.02
CA VAL A 55 -13.91 -0.35 12.60
C VAL A 55 -13.70 -1.50 11.63
N VAL A 56 -13.04 -2.55 12.10
CA VAL A 56 -12.85 -3.80 11.35
C VAL A 56 -13.77 -4.86 11.94
N VAL A 57 -14.41 -5.63 11.08
CA VAL A 57 -15.25 -6.74 11.50
C VAL A 57 -14.52 -8.05 11.17
N ASP A 58 -14.23 -8.84 12.20
CA ASP A 58 -13.72 -10.20 12.06
C ASP A 58 -14.90 -11.14 11.80
N HIS A 59 -14.88 -11.77 10.62
CA HIS A 59 -15.88 -12.73 10.16
C HIS A 59 -15.37 -14.18 10.18
N SER A 60 -14.19 -14.44 10.76
CA SER A 60 -13.63 -15.79 10.88
C SER A 60 -14.39 -16.66 11.89
N GLN A 61 -15.18 -16.04 12.76
CA GLN A 61 -15.98 -16.67 13.79
C GLN A 61 -17.47 -16.77 13.39
N THR A 62 -18.21 -17.66 14.06
CA THR A 62 -19.65 -17.87 13.83
C THR A 62 -20.52 -16.64 14.15
N GLN A 63 -20.03 -15.75 15.01
CA GLN A 63 -20.63 -14.43 15.23
C GLN A 63 -19.61 -13.35 14.81
N PRO A 64 -19.96 -12.45 13.87
CA PRO A 64 -19.05 -11.39 13.48
C PRO A 64 -18.76 -10.47 14.66
N ARG A 65 -17.49 -10.12 14.85
CA ARG A 65 -17.03 -9.27 15.96
C ARG A 65 -16.38 -8.01 15.41
N SER A 66 -16.67 -6.86 16.01
CA SER A 66 -16.09 -5.58 15.59
C SER A 66 -14.99 -5.15 16.55
N VAL A 67 -13.87 -4.67 16.00
CA VAL A 67 -12.81 -3.97 16.74
C VAL A 67 -12.59 -2.63 16.10
N ARG A 68 -12.52 -1.58 16.92
CA ARG A 68 -12.07 -0.27 16.45
C ARG A 68 -10.55 -0.21 16.59
N ILE A 69 -9.88 -0.04 15.46
CA ILE A 69 -8.44 0.15 15.42
C ILE A 69 -8.19 1.64 15.26
N GLU A 70 -7.46 2.21 16.21
CA GLU A 70 -7.04 3.60 16.24
C GLU A 70 -5.54 3.70 16.00
N VAL A 71 -5.12 4.56 15.09
CA VAL A 71 -3.73 5.05 15.05
C VAL A 71 -3.66 6.23 16.00
N VAL A 72 -3.03 6.02 17.15
CA VAL A 72 -2.95 7.01 18.23
C VAL A 72 -1.85 8.02 17.93
N GLN A 73 -0.71 7.54 17.44
CA GLN A 73 0.42 8.40 17.10
C GLN A 73 1.25 7.78 15.98
N ALA A 74 1.71 8.62 15.05
CA ALA A 74 2.86 8.34 14.19
C ALA A 74 3.86 9.51 14.34
N ALA A 75 5.07 9.21 14.82
CA ALA A 75 6.07 10.22 15.13
C ALA A 75 7.46 9.81 14.64
N THR A 76 8.09 10.66 13.85
CA THR A 76 9.49 10.53 13.42
C THR A 76 10.40 11.18 14.45
N VAL A 77 11.33 10.40 15.00
CA VAL A 77 12.35 10.83 15.96
C VAL A 77 13.72 10.34 15.46
N GLY A 78 14.57 11.28 15.04
CA GLY A 78 15.85 10.94 14.43
C GLY A 78 15.66 10.13 13.15
N ASP A 79 16.27 8.94 13.09
CA ASP A 79 16.29 8.09 11.90
C ASP A 79 15.17 7.02 11.87
N ALA A 80 14.19 7.12 12.78
CA ALA A 80 13.11 6.15 12.90
C ALA A 80 11.74 6.81 13.16
N THR A 81 10.68 6.11 12.75
CA THR A 81 9.28 6.51 12.90
C THR A 81 8.56 5.51 13.79
N ARG A 82 8.07 5.91 14.96
CA ARG A 82 7.23 5.05 15.81
C ARG A 82 5.77 5.23 15.45
N VAL A 83 5.08 4.12 15.23
CA VAL A 83 3.62 4.07 15.12
C VAL A 83 3.07 3.37 16.35
N VAL A 84 2.05 3.96 16.98
CA VAL A 84 1.30 3.39 18.10
C VAL A 84 -0.16 3.23 17.69
N LEU A 85 -0.70 2.02 17.88
CA LEU A 85 -2.10 1.70 17.65
C LEU A 85 -2.78 1.32 18.97
N ALA A 86 -4.05 1.69 19.10
CA ALA A 86 -4.93 1.27 20.16
C ALA A 86 -6.09 0.47 19.57
N TRP A 87 -6.45 -0.62 20.25
CA TRP A 87 -7.56 -1.46 19.84
C TRP A 87 -8.64 -1.42 20.89
N ASP A 88 -9.81 -0.96 20.47
CA ASP A 88 -10.95 -0.82 21.34
C ASP A 88 -11.95 -1.93 21.03
N VAL A 89 -12.44 -2.57 22.09
CA VAL A 89 -13.42 -3.65 22.02
C VAL A 89 -14.76 -3.23 22.60
N PRO A 90 -15.88 -3.79 22.10
CA PRO A 90 -17.20 -3.40 22.58
C PRO A 90 -17.66 -4.09 23.87
N VAL A 91 -17.15 -5.30 24.17
CA VAL A 91 -17.53 -6.13 25.35
C VAL A 91 -16.39 -7.07 25.78
N GLU A 92 -16.52 -7.67 26.97
CA GLU A 92 -15.56 -8.63 27.55
C GLU A 92 -15.53 -9.98 26.83
N GLY A 93 -14.33 -10.54 26.65
CA GLY A 93 -14.13 -11.99 26.73
C GLY A 93 -14.24 -12.86 25.48
N GLU A 94 -14.06 -12.42 24.22
CA GLU A 94 -14.05 -13.38 23.09
C GLU A 94 -13.04 -13.07 21.98
N ASP A 95 -12.42 -14.15 21.45
CA ASP A 95 -11.39 -14.20 20.40
C ASP A 95 -11.60 -13.20 19.26
N VAL A 96 -10.99 -12.02 19.37
CA VAL A 96 -10.57 -11.26 18.18
C VAL A 96 -9.09 -11.51 17.98
N THR A 97 -8.75 -12.78 17.76
CA THR A 97 -7.40 -13.12 17.29
C THR A 97 -7.16 -12.35 16.00
N PRO A 98 -6.05 -11.63 15.85
CA PRO A 98 -5.80 -10.82 14.66
C PRO A 98 -5.30 -11.70 13.52
N SER A 99 -6.02 -12.78 13.22
CA SER A 99 -5.75 -13.69 12.11
C SER A 99 -5.71 -12.91 10.79
N TYR A 100 -6.58 -11.91 10.64
CA TYR A 100 -6.61 -10.94 9.53
C TYR A 100 -5.41 -9.97 9.52
N MET A 101 -4.67 -9.86 10.63
CA MET A 101 -3.45 -9.05 10.77
C MET A 101 -2.15 -9.85 10.85
N ARG A 102 -2.22 -11.16 10.65
CA ARG A 102 -1.02 -11.97 10.49
C ARG A 102 -0.27 -11.49 9.25
N SER A 103 1.05 -11.46 9.39
CA SER A 103 1.94 -11.26 8.27
C SER A 103 2.28 -12.62 7.67
N ASN A 104 1.90 -12.88 6.42
CA ASN A 104 2.47 -14.01 5.66
C ASN A 104 3.64 -13.56 4.78
N HIS A 105 4.19 -12.37 5.02
CA HIS A 105 5.37 -11.89 4.31
C HIS A 105 6.59 -12.75 4.66
N LYS A 106 7.44 -13.02 3.66
CA LYS A 106 8.56 -13.98 3.73
C LYS A 106 9.57 -13.72 4.85
N ARG A 107 9.58 -12.50 5.40
CA ARG A 107 10.50 -12.05 6.46
C ARG A 107 9.86 -11.96 7.84
N ALA A 108 8.53 -12.06 7.94
CA ALA A 108 7.85 -11.99 9.22
C ALA A 108 7.78 -13.36 9.87
N THR A 109 7.93 -13.41 11.19
CA THR A 109 7.59 -14.62 11.93
C THR A 109 6.07 -14.70 12.11
N PRO A 110 5.48 -15.90 12.26
CA PRO A 110 4.02 -16.07 12.35
C PRO A 110 3.33 -15.30 13.50
N PHE A 111 4.11 -14.77 14.44
CA PHE A 111 3.65 -14.08 15.62
C PHE A 111 3.99 -12.58 15.61
N GLU A 112 4.59 -12.03 14.56
CA GLU A 112 4.79 -10.58 14.44
C GLU A 112 3.51 -9.91 13.94
N ILE A 113 3.23 -8.69 14.40
CA ILE A 113 2.14 -7.88 13.83
C ILE A 113 2.47 -7.54 12.37
N GLY A 114 1.52 -7.78 11.46
CA GLY A 114 1.68 -7.51 10.02
C GLY A 114 1.58 -6.04 9.65
N LEU A 115 2.37 -5.16 10.28
CA LEU A 115 2.41 -3.75 9.93
C LEU A 115 3.43 -3.49 8.82
N ARG A 116 3.03 -2.71 7.83
CA ARG A 116 3.94 -2.13 6.83
C ARG A 116 3.60 -0.65 6.66
N LEU A 117 4.61 0.15 6.37
CA LEU A 117 4.46 1.57 6.15
C LEU A 117 4.74 1.88 4.69
N TYR A 118 3.79 2.53 4.01
CA TYR A 118 3.99 3.07 2.68
C TYR A 118 4.18 4.60 2.74
N ASP A 119 5.40 5.06 2.46
CA ASP A 119 5.72 6.48 2.26
C ASP A 119 5.55 6.80 0.77
N ALA A 120 4.44 7.47 0.46
CA ALA A 120 4.10 7.89 -0.89
C ALA A 120 5.08 8.94 -1.45
N ALA A 121 5.62 9.81 -0.60
CA ALA A 121 6.55 10.88 -0.98
C ALA A 121 7.92 10.31 -1.35
N ALA A 122 8.42 9.34 -0.57
CA ALA A 122 9.63 8.58 -0.90
C ALA A 122 9.41 7.53 -1.99
N GLY A 123 8.16 7.08 -2.18
CA GLY A 123 7.82 5.97 -3.06
C GLY A 123 8.39 4.65 -2.55
N THR A 124 8.29 4.40 -1.24
CA THR A 124 8.91 3.23 -0.58
C THR A 124 7.95 2.55 0.37
N VAL A 125 8.01 1.22 0.41
CA VAL A 125 7.39 0.41 1.45
C VAL A 125 8.47 -0.06 2.41
N SER A 126 8.18 0.07 3.70
CA SER A 126 9.08 -0.30 4.78
C SER A 126 8.39 -1.30 5.71
N GLU A 127 9.15 -2.31 6.12
CA GLU A 127 8.81 -3.18 7.23
C GLU A 127 9.27 -2.54 8.56
N PRO A 128 8.77 -3.02 9.71
CA PRO A 128 9.32 -2.63 10.99
C PRO A 128 10.83 -2.90 11.04
N LEU A 129 11.56 -2.01 11.71
CA LEU A 129 12.97 -2.14 11.98
C LEU A 129 13.25 -3.44 12.74
N ARG A 130 14.44 -3.99 12.53
CA ARG A 130 14.92 -5.18 13.24
C ARG A 130 16.23 -4.90 13.92
N THR A 131 16.51 -5.59 15.02
CA THR A 131 17.82 -5.61 15.66
C THR A 131 18.84 -6.40 14.81
N ALA A 132 20.13 -6.34 15.17
CA ALA A 132 21.16 -7.14 14.52
C ALA A 132 20.95 -8.67 14.68
N SER A 133 20.23 -9.12 15.71
CA SER A 133 19.81 -10.51 15.91
C SER A 133 18.59 -10.91 15.06
N GLY A 134 17.93 -9.94 14.42
CA GLY A 134 16.75 -10.15 13.59
C GLY A 134 15.42 -9.98 14.32
N ASP A 135 15.44 -9.57 15.60
CA ASP A 135 14.22 -9.34 16.39
C ASP A 135 13.49 -8.11 15.88
N CYS A 136 12.16 -8.20 15.76
CA CYS A 136 11.34 -7.07 15.35
C CYS A 136 11.31 -5.98 16.44
N LEU A 137 11.48 -4.73 16.04
CA LEU A 137 11.10 -3.57 16.85
C LEU A 137 9.61 -3.29 16.64
N CYS A 138 8.80 -4.25 17.06
CA CYS A 138 7.35 -4.18 17.00
C CYS A 138 6.70 -5.09 18.06
N SER A 139 5.41 -4.86 18.32
CA SER A 139 4.58 -5.77 19.09
C SER A 139 4.52 -7.15 18.44
N ASN A 140 4.56 -8.18 19.28
CA ASN A 140 4.17 -9.52 18.88
C ASN A 140 2.66 -9.72 19.06
N ASN A 141 2.13 -10.75 18.39
CA ASN A 141 0.72 -11.13 18.32
C ASN A 141 0.56 -12.57 18.82
N THR A 142 1.25 -12.94 19.90
CA THR A 142 1.13 -14.29 20.49
C THR A 142 -0.18 -14.43 21.25
N GLY A 143 -1.31 -14.51 20.53
CA GLY A 143 -2.58 -15.06 21.01
C GLY A 143 -3.19 -14.41 22.26
N ARG A 144 -3.03 -13.09 22.45
CA ARG A 144 -3.66 -12.39 23.57
C ARG A 144 -5.06 -11.91 23.22
N TYR A 145 -5.96 -12.08 24.18
CA TYR A 145 -7.32 -11.58 24.18
C TYR A 145 -7.31 -10.08 24.50
N THR A 146 -8.10 -9.30 23.77
CA THR A 146 -8.40 -7.92 24.10
C THR A 146 -9.31 -7.88 25.34
N ASP A 147 -9.04 -6.96 26.26
CA ASP A 147 -9.71 -6.85 27.55
C ASP A 147 -10.40 -5.47 27.64
N PRO A 148 -11.73 -5.36 27.80
CA PRO A 148 -12.37 -4.04 27.92
C PRO A 148 -11.96 -3.26 29.17
N GLU A 149 -11.37 -3.92 30.18
CA GLU A 149 -10.83 -3.28 31.37
C GLU A 149 -9.44 -2.67 31.15
N LYS A 150 -8.79 -2.96 30.00
CA LYS A 150 -7.45 -2.46 29.65
C LYS A 150 -7.33 -2.06 28.19
N GLN A 151 -6.65 -0.96 27.93
CA GLN A 151 -6.32 -0.59 26.58
C GLN A 151 -5.28 -1.54 25.99
N SER A 152 -5.66 -2.29 24.97
CA SER A 152 -4.72 -3.06 24.16
C SER A 152 -3.95 -2.13 23.22
N LEU A 153 -2.63 -2.10 23.36
CA LEU A 153 -1.73 -1.21 22.63
C LEU A 153 -0.71 -2.00 21.82
N PHE A 154 -0.49 -1.54 20.59
CA PHE A 154 0.48 -2.10 19.66
C PHE A 154 1.43 -1.02 19.18
N TRP A 155 2.65 -1.40 18.85
CA TRP A 155 3.63 -0.47 18.31
C TRP A 155 4.51 -1.12 17.25
N ALA A 156 5.12 -0.29 16.43
CA ALA A 156 6.23 -0.66 15.57
C ALA A 156 7.10 0.56 15.26
N ASP A 157 8.41 0.34 15.24
CA ASP A 157 9.38 1.33 14.75
C ASP A 157 9.69 1.03 13.29
N PHE A 158 9.61 2.04 12.45
CA PHE A 158 9.93 2.01 11.02
C PHE A 158 11.15 2.88 10.75
N PRO A 159 11.79 2.75 9.57
CA PRO A 159 12.72 3.76 9.10
C PRO A 159 12.09 5.16 9.09
N ALA A 160 12.88 6.21 9.28
CA ALA A 160 12.40 7.59 9.16
C ALA A 160 11.69 7.81 7.83
N VAL A 161 10.50 8.40 7.90
CA VAL A 161 9.71 8.78 6.72
C VAL A 161 9.99 10.23 6.37
N THR A 162 9.83 10.55 5.08
CA THR A 162 10.11 11.91 4.58
C THR A 162 8.84 12.73 4.36
N GLY A 163 7.69 12.07 4.21
CA GLY A 163 6.39 12.72 4.07
C GLY A 163 5.77 13.10 5.41
N ASP A 164 4.88 14.09 5.38
CA ASP A 164 4.04 14.50 6.53
C ASP A 164 2.82 13.59 6.73
N ALA A 165 2.62 12.63 5.83
CA ALA A 165 1.59 11.61 5.94
C ALA A 165 2.03 10.31 5.26
N VAL A 166 1.57 9.19 5.80
CA VAL A 166 1.88 7.84 5.31
C VAL A 166 0.61 7.03 5.15
N THR A 167 0.71 5.92 4.43
CA THR A 167 -0.32 4.89 4.49
C THR A 167 0.17 3.75 5.39
N LEU A 168 -0.61 3.43 6.42
CA LEU A 168 -0.34 2.29 7.29
C LEU A 168 -1.12 1.07 6.80
N LEU A 169 -0.38 0.03 6.42
CA LEU A 169 -0.94 -1.26 6.03
C LEU A 169 -0.99 -2.13 7.28
N VAL A 170 -2.19 -2.51 7.69
CA VAL A 170 -2.43 -3.28 8.91
C VAL A 170 -2.92 -4.67 8.52
N GLY A 171 -2.01 -5.62 8.47
CA GLY A 171 -2.33 -6.97 8.02
C GLY A 171 -2.49 -7.12 6.52
N GLU A 172 -3.20 -8.18 6.14
CA GLU A 172 -3.51 -8.51 4.75
C GLU A 172 -4.94 -8.13 4.35
N GLN A 173 -5.88 -8.23 5.30
CA GLN A 173 -7.32 -8.08 5.01
C GLN A 173 -7.92 -6.76 5.51
N ALA A 174 -7.33 -6.10 6.52
CA ALA A 174 -7.86 -4.83 6.97
C ALA A 174 -7.64 -3.75 5.89
N PRO A 175 -8.60 -2.83 5.69
CA PRO A 175 -8.37 -1.65 4.87
C PRO A 175 -7.17 -0.86 5.40
N PRO A 176 -6.35 -0.24 4.54
CA PRO A 176 -5.25 0.58 5.01
C PRO A 176 -5.74 1.88 5.61
N PHE A 177 -4.99 2.38 6.59
CA PHE A 177 -5.16 3.76 7.02
C PHE A 177 -4.46 4.67 6.03
N GLU A 178 -5.25 5.37 5.21
CA GLU A 178 -4.75 6.34 4.26
C GLU A 178 -4.47 7.68 4.94
N ALA A 179 -3.44 8.38 4.46
CA ALA A 179 -3.10 9.74 4.90
C ALA A 179 -2.95 9.89 6.42
N VAL A 180 -2.37 8.89 7.09
CA VAL A 180 -2.02 8.95 8.52
C VAL A 180 -1.01 10.07 8.71
N PRO A 181 -1.35 11.15 9.43
CA PRO A 181 -0.43 12.25 9.69
C PRO A 181 0.79 11.76 10.47
N VAL A 182 1.97 12.20 10.05
CA VAL A 182 3.23 11.93 10.75
C VAL A 182 3.77 13.24 11.31
N SER A 183 3.99 13.24 12.62
CA SER A 183 4.65 14.34 13.30
C SER A 183 6.17 14.16 13.24
N HIS A 184 6.89 15.22 12.86
CA HIS A 184 8.35 15.25 12.91
C HIS A 184 8.78 15.95 14.21
N ASP A 185 9.74 15.36 14.93
CA ASP A 185 10.27 15.86 16.21
C ASP A 185 9.27 15.88 17.40
N ALA A 186 8.21 15.08 17.33
CA ALA A 186 7.30 14.90 18.46
C ALA A 186 7.85 13.87 19.46
N ALA A 187 7.61 14.11 20.76
CA ALA A 187 7.93 13.11 21.78
C ALA A 187 7.06 11.85 21.59
N PRO A 188 7.63 10.65 21.80
CA PRO A 188 6.84 9.42 21.84
C PRO A 188 5.74 9.50 22.89
N LEU A 189 4.62 8.83 22.62
CA LEU A 189 3.48 8.75 23.52
C LEU A 189 3.90 8.24 24.91
N ASP A 190 3.67 9.04 25.94
CA ASP A 190 3.88 8.68 27.34
C ASP A 190 2.56 8.28 27.99
N LEU A 191 2.45 6.99 28.34
CA LEU A 191 1.30 6.42 29.06
C LEU A 191 1.68 5.95 30.47
N SER A 192 2.77 6.46 31.05
CA SER A 192 3.20 6.09 32.40
C SER A 192 2.10 6.32 33.46
N ALA A 193 1.30 7.38 33.30
CA ALA A 193 0.16 7.68 34.17
C ALA A 193 -1.02 6.69 34.04
N ALA A 194 -1.11 5.92 32.95
CA ALA A 194 -2.16 4.92 32.75
C ALA A 194 -1.93 3.64 33.58
N GLY A 195 -0.68 3.38 33.99
CA GLY A 195 -0.33 2.20 34.78
C GLY A 195 -0.79 0.90 34.11
N GLU A 196 -1.48 0.06 34.87
CA GLU A 196 -1.96 -1.25 34.39
C GLU A 196 -3.11 -1.19 33.38
N LEU A 197 -3.73 -0.01 33.18
CA LEU A 197 -4.76 0.17 32.16
C LEU A 197 -4.18 0.23 30.74
N ALA A 198 -2.88 0.49 30.58
CA ALA A 198 -2.20 0.46 29.28
C ALA A 198 -1.46 -0.87 29.11
N ASP A 199 -2.05 -1.79 28.34
CA ASP A 199 -1.49 -3.12 28.09
C ASP A 199 -0.78 -3.18 26.73
N TRP A 200 0.54 -3.12 26.75
CA TRP A 200 1.35 -3.32 25.55
C TRP A 200 1.38 -4.79 25.17
N VAL A 201 0.83 -5.11 24.00
CA VAL A 201 0.73 -6.49 23.53
C VAL A 201 2.11 -7.03 23.18
N GLY A 202 2.45 -8.16 23.82
CA GLY A 202 3.73 -8.84 23.70
C GLY A 202 4.82 -8.20 24.55
N ASN A 203 5.27 -7.02 24.13
CA ASN A 203 6.34 -6.27 24.77
C ASN A 203 6.11 -4.77 24.60
N PRO A 204 6.43 -3.96 25.63
CA PRO A 204 6.39 -2.51 25.51
C PRO A 204 7.45 -1.99 24.53
N PRO A 205 7.23 -0.81 23.93
CA PRO A 205 8.24 -0.16 23.10
C PRO A 205 9.50 0.19 23.89
N PRO A 206 10.70 0.15 23.27
CA PRO A 206 11.91 0.67 23.88
C PRO A 206 11.78 2.18 24.12
N ALA A 207 12.45 2.68 25.15
CA ALA A 207 12.40 4.11 25.51
C ALA A 207 12.89 5.00 24.37
N THR A 208 13.94 4.57 23.66
CA THR A 208 14.45 5.25 22.47
C THR A 208 13.82 4.66 21.21
N VAL A 209 13.36 5.51 20.29
CA VAL A 209 12.81 5.06 19.00
C VAL A 209 13.92 4.52 18.11
N GLY A 210 13.74 3.32 17.55
CA GLY A 210 14.74 2.68 16.69
C GLY A 210 15.98 2.18 17.44
N GLU A 211 15.90 2.01 18.76
CA GLU A 211 17.02 1.56 19.58
C GLU A 211 17.60 0.23 19.08
N SER A 212 18.92 0.18 18.89
CA SER A 212 19.63 -1.01 18.40
C SER A 212 19.17 -1.53 17.02
N ALA A 213 18.49 -0.69 16.23
CA ALA A 213 18.08 -1.03 14.88
C ALA A 213 19.30 -1.31 13.98
N ALA A 214 19.22 -2.41 13.23
CA ALA A 214 20.10 -2.68 12.11
C ALA A 214 19.74 -1.81 10.90
N ALA A 215 20.54 -1.92 9.83
CA ALA A 215 20.27 -1.20 8.60
C ALA A 215 18.85 -1.50 8.08
N PRO A 216 18.05 -0.46 7.80
CA PRO A 216 16.64 -0.62 7.47
C PRO A 216 16.45 -1.30 6.10
N VAL A 217 15.40 -2.10 6.01
CA VAL A 217 14.94 -2.67 4.73
C VAL A 217 13.89 -1.73 4.15
N VAL A 218 14.33 -0.84 3.26
CA VAL A 218 13.46 0.08 2.53
C VAL A 218 13.35 -0.39 1.09
N VAL A 219 12.14 -0.69 0.65
CA VAL A 219 11.90 -1.27 -0.66
C VAL A 219 11.23 -0.23 -1.57
N PRO A 220 11.85 0.13 -2.71
CA PRO A 220 11.24 1.09 -3.62
C PRO A 220 9.99 0.48 -4.27
N VAL A 221 8.93 1.28 -4.30
CA VAL A 221 7.72 0.97 -5.04
C VAL A 221 7.98 1.14 -6.53
N ARG A 222 7.57 0.14 -7.29
CA ARG A 222 7.51 0.14 -8.73
C ARG A 222 6.11 0.52 -9.21
N ARG A 223 6.05 1.53 -10.06
CA ARG A 223 4.82 1.96 -10.75
C ARG A 223 4.89 1.50 -12.20
N SER A 224 3.99 0.62 -12.61
CA SER A 224 3.94 0.13 -14.00
C SER A 224 2.72 0.67 -14.74
N VAL A 225 2.96 1.41 -15.82
CA VAL A 225 1.93 1.89 -16.73
C VAL A 225 2.23 1.33 -18.12
N ARG A 226 1.29 0.57 -18.67
CA ARG A 226 1.41 0.00 -20.02
C ARG A 226 0.58 0.80 -21.00
N THR A 227 1.15 1.10 -22.15
CA THR A 227 0.36 1.62 -23.28
C THR A 227 -0.33 0.45 -23.99
N PHE A 228 -1.39 0.73 -24.75
CA PHE A 228 -2.07 -0.31 -25.54
C PHE A 228 -1.14 -0.96 -26.59
N GLY A 229 -0.04 -0.28 -26.94
CA GLY A 229 1.03 -0.77 -27.81
C GLY A 229 1.98 -1.79 -27.18
N GLY A 230 1.83 -2.11 -25.90
CA GLY A 230 2.67 -3.06 -25.19
C GLY A 230 3.99 -2.49 -24.66
N ALA A 231 4.25 -1.19 -24.85
CA ALA A 231 5.34 -0.52 -24.14
C ALA A 231 4.95 -0.35 -22.66
N GLU A 232 5.92 -0.55 -21.76
CA GLU A 232 5.74 -0.43 -20.33
C GLU A 232 6.64 0.68 -19.77
N ASP A 233 6.06 1.71 -19.17
CA ASP A 233 6.76 2.71 -18.36
C ASP A 233 6.71 2.25 -16.90
N SER A 234 7.83 1.76 -16.41
CA SER A 234 8.06 1.40 -15.02
C SER A 234 8.86 2.51 -14.32
N GLN A 235 8.43 2.93 -13.13
CA GLN A 235 9.21 3.85 -12.29
C GLN A 235 9.58 3.15 -11.01
N VAL A 236 10.86 3.20 -10.62
CA VAL A 236 11.37 2.62 -9.36
C VAL A 236 12.16 3.70 -8.63
N GLY A 237 11.62 4.23 -7.54
CA GLY A 237 12.18 5.40 -6.87
C GLY A 237 12.35 6.58 -7.84
N LYS A 238 13.57 7.16 -7.89
CA LYS A 238 13.91 8.31 -8.77
C LYS A 238 14.26 7.93 -10.21
N ASN A 239 14.30 6.64 -10.54
CA ASN A 239 14.67 6.15 -11.86
C ASN A 239 13.43 5.81 -12.69
N ALA A 240 13.46 6.16 -13.97
CA ALA A 240 12.52 5.67 -14.97
C ALA A 240 13.13 4.48 -15.72
N ASP A 241 12.32 3.47 -15.98
CA ASP A 241 12.59 2.30 -16.81
C ASP A 241 11.49 2.23 -17.86
N VAL A 242 11.83 2.52 -19.12
CA VAL A 242 10.90 2.32 -20.23
C VAL A 242 11.26 1.04 -20.95
N SER A 243 10.34 0.09 -21.01
CA SER A 243 10.56 -1.25 -21.55
C SER A 243 9.78 -1.49 -22.84
N LEU A 244 10.43 -2.14 -23.81
CA LEU A 244 9.83 -2.64 -25.04
C LEU A 244 9.92 -4.18 -25.11
N PRO A 245 8.84 -4.88 -25.48
CA PRO A 245 8.86 -6.33 -25.59
C PRO A 245 9.87 -6.81 -26.63
N ALA A 246 10.64 -7.85 -26.29
CA ALA A 246 11.65 -8.42 -27.20
C ALA A 246 11.01 -8.98 -28.47
N ASP A 247 9.82 -9.57 -28.37
CA ASP A 247 9.08 -10.16 -29.49
C ASP A 247 8.62 -9.08 -30.51
N VAL A 248 8.58 -7.80 -30.12
CA VAL A 248 8.36 -6.66 -31.04
C VAL A 248 9.65 -6.26 -31.73
N LEU A 249 10.80 -6.40 -31.05
CA LEU A 249 12.08 -5.90 -31.51
C LEU A 249 12.89 -6.93 -32.33
N PHE A 250 12.74 -8.21 -32.04
CA PHE A 250 13.58 -9.28 -32.56
C PHE A 250 12.74 -10.49 -32.97
N ALA A 251 13.25 -11.27 -33.93
CA ALA A 251 12.75 -12.63 -34.14
C ALA A 251 13.16 -13.56 -32.98
N PHE A 252 12.50 -14.72 -32.89
CA PHE A 252 12.87 -15.75 -31.91
C PHE A 252 14.37 -16.04 -32.00
N ASP A 253 14.99 -16.11 -30.82
CA ASP A 253 16.43 -16.38 -30.65
C ASP A 253 17.40 -15.44 -31.39
N SER A 254 16.94 -14.25 -31.78
CA SER A 254 17.74 -13.29 -32.53
C SER A 254 18.05 -12.02 -31.73
N SER A 255 19.13 -11.36 -32.11
CA SER A 255 19.49 -9.98 -31.70
C SER A 255 19.45 -9.00 -32.88
N THR A 256 19.04 -9.44 -34.06
CA THR A 256 18.91 -8.60 -35.25
C THR A 256 17.58 -7.86 -35.22
N LEU A 257 17.63 -6.53 -35.27
CA LEU A 257 16.42 -5.69 -35.31
C LEU A 257 15.65 -5.90 -36.61
N THR A 258 14.37 -6.25 -36.48
CA THR A 258 13.45 -6.35 -37.63
C THR A 258 13.14 -4.98 -38.24
N ALA A 259 12.58 -4.95 -39.45
CA ALA A 259 12.13 -3.68 -40.06
C ALA A 259 11.08 -2.96 -39.18
N LYS A 260 10.13 -3.73 -38.64
CA LYS A 260 9.11 -3.23 -37.70
C LYS A 260 9.77 -2.64 -36.44
N ALA A 261 10.77 -3.32 -35.88
CA ALA A 261 11.52 -2.84 -34.71
C ALA A 261 12.20 -1.51 -34.96
N ARG A 262 12.84 -1.34 -36.13
CA ARG A 262 13.49 -0.08 -36.53
C ARG A 262 12.49 1.07 -36.60
N SER A 263 11.30 0.84 -37.14
CA SER A 263 10.23 1.84 -37.18
C SER A 263 9.72 2.20 -35.77
N VAL A 264 9.50 1.19 -34.91
CA VAL A 264 9.09 1.39 -33.51
C VAL A 264 10.15 2.21 -32.75
N LEU A 265 11.42 1.83 -32.85
CA LEU A 265 12.53 2.53 -32.19
C LEU A 265 12.72 3.95 -32.74
N ALA A 266 12.51 4.17 -34.05
CA ALA A 266 12.58 5.51 -34.64
C ALA A 266 11.46 6.42 -34.10
N ALA A 267 10.24 5.92 -33.98
CA ALA A 267 9.12 6.64 -33.38
C ALA A 267 9.31 6.88 -31.87
N ALA A 268 10.04 5.99 -31.19
CA ALA A 268 10.36 6.10 -29.77
C ALA A 268 11.43 7.16 -29.47
N ALA A 269 12.39 7.38 -30.37
CA ALA A 269 13.59 8.17 -30.09
C ALA A 269 13.32 9.62 -29.62
N PRO A 270 12.45 10.43 -30.27
CA PRO A 270 12.19 11.80 -29.80
C PRO A 270 11.62 11.86 -28.38
N ARG A 271 10.89 10.82 -27.99
CA ARG A 271 10.20 10.74 -26.69
C ARG A 271 11.16 10.30 -25.59
N LEU A 272 12.02 9.33 -25.90
CA LEU A 272 13.15 8.98 -25.03
C LEU A 272 14.05 10.21 -24.80
N ALA A 273 14.27 11.03 -25.84
CA ALA A 273 15.00 12.28 -25.71
C ALA A 273 14.35 13.27 -24.74
N ALA A 274 13.03 13.48 -24.89
CA ALA A 274 12.26 14.37 -24.02
C ALA A 274 12.21 13.89 -22.56
N ALA A 275 12.09 12.57 -22.35
CA ALA A 275 11.99 11.98 -21.01
C ALA A 275 13.33 11.99 -20.25
N ALA A 276 14.44 11.66 -20.92
CA ALA A 276 15.76 11.59 -20.29
C ALA A 276 16.40 12.98 -20.11
N LYS A 277 16.05 13.97 -20.94
CA LYS A 277 16.61 15.34 -20.91
C LYS A 277 18.15 15.39 -20.93
N GLY A 278 18.77 14.50 -21.70
CA GLY A 278 20.23 14.39 -21.81
C GLY A 278 20.85 13.42 -20.81
N GLY A 279 22.18 13.34 -20.81
CA GLY A 279 22.93 12.50 -19.86
C GLY A 279 23.07 11.04 -20.30
N ARG A 280 23.23 10.14 -19.33
CA ARG A 280 23.49 8.71 -19.59
C ARG A 280 22.20 7.91 -19.47
N VAL A 281 21.86 7.16 -20.52
CA VAL A 281 20.74 6.22 -20.55
C VAL A 281 21.30 4.80 -20.70
N GLN A 282 20.94 3.91 -19.79
CA GLN A 282 21.29 2.48 -19.92
C GLN A 282 20.23 1.78 -20.77
N VAL A 283 20.67 1.00 -21.75
CA VAL A 283 19.83 0.11 -22.54
C VAL A 283 20.10 -1.31 -22.03
N VAL A 284 19.14 -1.88 -21.31
CA VAL A 284 19.29 -3.14 -20.60
C VAL A 284 18.50 -4.22 -21.31
N GLY A 285 19.14 -5.33 -21.69
CA GLY A 285 18.46 -6.51 -22.20
C GLY A 285 18.10 -7.46 -21.07
N HIS A 286 16.91 -8.08 -21.15
CA HIS A 286 16.45 -9.12 -20.24
C HIS A 286 15.90 -10.34 -21.01
N THR A 287 15.95 -11.50 -20.39
CA THR A 287 15.35 -12.77 -20.86
C THR A 287 14.33 -13.29 -19.85
N ASP A 288 13.64 -14.37 -20.21
CA ASP A 288 12.89 -15.19 -19.26
C ASP A 288 13.80 -16.27 -18.65
N ASP A 289 13.19 -17.22 -17.94
CA ASP A 289 13.82 -18.37 -17.26
C ASP A 289 14.16 -19.54 -18.21
N GLN A 290 14.12 -19.33 -19.53
CA GLN A 290 14.42 -20.38 -20.50
C GLN A 290 15.86 -20.27 -21.00
N GLY A 291 16.58 -21.40 -20.96
CA GLY A 291 17.99 -21.47 -21.36
C GLY A 291 18.94 -21.46 -20.16
N THR A 292 20.25 -21.40 -20.44
CA THR A 292 21.25 -21.31 -19.36
C THR A 292 21.51 -19.84 -19.01
N PRO A 293 21.88 -19.51 -17.76
CA PRO A 293 22.21 -18.14 -17.38
C PRO A 293 23.26 -17.49 -18.31
N ALA A 294 24.33 -18.23 -18.63
CA ALA A 294 25.38 -17.76 -19.54
C ALA A 294 24.91 -17.55 -21.00
N TYR A 295 23.89 -18.29 -21.43
CA TYR A 295 23.24 -18.04 -22.71
C TYR A 295 22.42 -16.74 -22.66
N ASN A 296 21.60 -16.61 -21.63
CA ASN A 296 20.72 -15.46 -21.39
C ASN A 296 21.50 -14.15 -21.23
N ASP A 297 22.65 -14.17 -20.56
CA ASP A 297 23.56 -13.01 -20.44
C ASP A 297 24.09 -12.55 -21.80
N ARG A 298 24.52 -13.48 -22.65
CA ARG A 298 25.04 -13.17 -23.99
C ARG A 298 23.95 -12.63 -24.91
N LEU A 299 22.79 -13.29 -24.94
CA LEU A 299 21.68 -12.90 -25.80
C LEU A 299 21.12 -11.53 -25.40
N SER A 300 20.93 -11.30 -24.11
CA SER A 300 20.43 -10.02 -23.60
C SER A 300 21.38 -8.86 -23.92
N LEU A 301 22.69 -9.03 -23.71
CA LEU A 301 23.69 -8.02 -24.03
C LEU A 301 23.76 -7.73 -25.54
N ALA A 302 23.67 -8.76 -26.38
CA ALA A 302 23.66 -8.61 -27.84
C ALA A 302 22.45 -7.79 -28.30
N ARG A 303 21.26 -8.09 -27.78
CA ARG A 303 20.02 -7.33 -28.07
C ARG A 303 20.15 -5.86 -27.65
N ALA A 304 20.68 -5.60 -26.46
CA ALA A 304 20.93 -4.24 -25.98
C ALA A 304 21.88 -3.47 -26.90
N ARG A 305 22.99 -4.09 -27.32
CA ARG A 305 23.95 -3.50 -28.26
C ARG A 305 23.34 -3.16 -29.62
N SER A 306 22.49 -4.03 -30.16
CA SER A 306 21.77 -3.76 -31.42
C SER A 306 20.87 -2.53 -31.32
N VAL A 307 20.16 -2.37 -30.20
CA VAL A 307 19.31 -1.20 -29.94
C VAL A 307 20.15 0.07 -29.78
N VAL A 308 21.26 0.01 -29.02
CA VAL A 308 22.20 1.14 -28.88
C VAL A 308 22.76 1.57 -30.23
N ALA A 309 23.24 0.63 -31.05
CA ALA A 309 23.80 0.93 -32.35
C ALA A 309 22.80 1.65 -33.27
N TYR A 310 21.51 1.30 -33.17
CA TYR A 310 20.45 1.93 -33.96
C TYR A 310 20.06 3.32 -33.44
N LEU A 311 19.96 3.50 -32.11
CA LEU A 311 19.45 4.74 -31.50
C LEU A 311 20.51 5.80 -31.24
N ALA A 312 21.77 5.42 -30.99
CA ALA A 312 22.82 6.37 -30.62
C ALA A 312 22.99 7.53 -31.64
N PRO A 313 22.96 7.32 -32.97
CA PRO A 313 23.04 8.42 -33.93
C PRO A 313 21.85 9.39 -33.85
N ARG A 314 20.67 8.90 -33.46
CA ARG A 314 19.42 9.67 -33.40
C ARG A 314 19.29 10.50 -32.12
N LEU A 315 19.93 10.06 -31.05
CA LEU A 315 19.81 10.67 -29.71
C LEU A 315 21.01 11.53 -29.33
N ARG A 316 22.11 11.46 -30.09
CA ARG A 316 23.32 12.24 -29.83
C ARG A 316 23.06 13.76 -29.83
N SER A 317 22.20 14.26 -30.72
CA SER A 317 21.82 15.68 -30.78
C SER A 317 21.03 16.15 -29.55
N ALA A 318 20.41 15.23 -28.82
CA ALA A 318 19.72 15.51 -27.55
C ALA A 318 20.65 15.42 -26.33
N GLY A 319 21.97 15.30 -26.52
CA GLY A 319 22.94 15.19 -25.43
C GLY A 319 22.88 13.85 -24.67
N ILE A 320 22.28 12.81 -25.28
CA ILE A 320 22.12 11.49 -24.66
C ILE A 320 23.24 10.55 -25.08
N THR A 321 23.86 9.91 -24.09
CA THR A 321 24.81 8.82 -24.27
C THR A 321 24.17 7.50 -23.85
N LEU A 322 24.10 6.55 -24.78
CA LEU A 322 23.55 5.22 -24.53
C LEU A 322 24.64 4.24 -24.07
N VAL A 323 24.33 3.39 -23.10
CA VAL A 323 25.22 2.32 -22.62
C VAL A 323 24.47 0.98 -22.64
N ALA A 324 25.00 -0.03 -23.33
CA ALA A 324 24.37 -1.36 -23.38
C ALA A 324 24.75 -2.21 -22.16
N VAL A 325 23.75 -2.85 -21.54
CA VAL A 325 23.89 -3.78 -20.41
C VAL A 325 23.07 -5.03 -20.71
N GLY A 326 23.58 -6.22 -20.39
CA GLY A 326 22.83 -7.48 -20.42
C GLY A 326 22.61 -7.96 -18.99
N LYS A 327 21.37 -8.33 -18.65
CA LYS A 327 21.01 -8.86 -17.34
C LYS A 327 20.50 -10.30 -17.38
N GLY A 328 20.41 -10.89 -18.57
CA GLY A 328 19.82 -12.22 -18.74
C GLY A 328 18.50 -12.33 -17.98
N GLU A 329 18.39 -13.37 -17.15
CA GLU A 329 17.23 -13.67 -16.31
C GLU A 329 17.33 -13.11 -14.89
N SER A 330 18.38 -12.33 -14.57
CA SER A 330 18.68 -11.92 -13.19
C SER A 330 17.72 -10.85 -12.62
N GLU A 331 16.94 -10.19 -13.47
CA GLU A 331 16.05 -9.07 -13.12
C GLU A 331 14.68 -9.23 -13.81
N HIS A 332 13.96 -10.28 -13.42
CA HIS A 332 12.58 -10.50 -13.84
C HIS A 332 11.66 -9.36 -13.38
N LEU A 333 10.75 -8.95 -14.27
CA LEU A 333 9.71 -7.98 -13.97
C LEU A 333 8.56 -8.63 -13.21
N VAL A 334 8.26 -9.89 -13.54
CA VAL A 334 7.21 -10.70 -12.92
C VAL A 334 7.66 -12.15 -12.78
N PRO A 335 7.07 -12.94 -11.87
CA PRO A 335 7.41 -14.36 -11.74
C PRO A 335 7.15 -15.14 -13.04
N ASN A 336 8.09 -15.97 -13.48
CA ASN A 336 7.91 -16.83 -14.67
C ASN A 336 7.01 -18.05 -14.40
N THR A 337 6.82 -18.40 -13.13
CA THR A 337 6.04 -19.57 -12.69
C THR A 337 5.04 -19.21 -11.60
N THR A 338 4.05 -20.06 -11.40
CA THR A 338 3.14 -20.04 -10.25
C THR A 338 3.90 -20.39 -8.96
N ALA A 339 3.27 -20.20 -7.79
CA ALA A 339 3.81 -20.65 -6.51
C ALA A 339 4.16 -22.15 -6.53
N ASP A 340 3.31 -22.98 -7.14
CA ASP A 340 3.55 -24.42 -7.34
C ASP A 340 4.51 -24.77 -8.49
N GLY A 341 5.21 -23.79 -9.06
CA GLY A 341 6.24 -23.99 -10.09
C GLY A 341 5.75 -24.21 -11.53
N LYS A 342 4.46 -24.01 -11.84
CA LYS A 342 3.93 -24.15 -13.22
C LYS A 342 4.31 -22.93 -14.08
N PRO A 343 4.75 -23.10 -15.34
CA PRO A 343 5.05 -21.98 -16.24
C PRO A 343 3.88 -21.02 -16.50
N ILE A 344 4.18 -19.72 -16.55
CA ILE A 344 3.23 -18.66 -16.95
C ILE A 344 3.79 -17.97 -18.20
N GLU A 345 3.42 -18.45 -19.39
CA GLU A 345 3.97 -17.93 -20.66
C GLU A 345 3.75 -16.42 -20.86
N ALA A 346 2.60 -15.89 -20.43
CA ALA A 346 2.34 -14.46 -20.48
C ALA A 346 3.37 -13.63 -19.69
N ASN A 347 3.83 -14.13 -18.53
CA ASN A 347 4.85 -13.48 -17.72
C ASN A 347 6.24 -13.63 -18.33
N ARG A 348 6.56 -14.81 -18.89
CA ARG A 348 7.80 -15.02 -19.66
C ARG A 348 7.94 -13.99 -20.78
N ARG A 349 6.87 -13.76 -21.55
CA ARG A 349 6.86 -12.72 -22.62
C ARG A 349 7.18 -11.33 -22.10
N ARG A 350 6.72 -10.98 -20.89
CA ARG A 350 7.00 -9.68 -20.25
C ARG A 350 8.43 -9.58 -19.77
N ASN A 351 9.00 -10.67 -19.26
CA ASN A 351 10.39 -10.71 -18.84
C ASN A 351 11.36 -10.59 -20.01
N ARG A 352 11.01 -11.14 -21.19
CA ARG A 352 11.72 -10.90 -22.46
C ARG A 352 11.53 -9.46 -22.96
N ARG A 353 12.40 -8.54 -22.54
CA ARG A 353 12.28 -7.10 -22.86
C ARG A 353 13.63 -6.42 -23.05
N VAL A 354 13.59 -5.22 -23.64
CA VAL A 354 14.69 -4.26 -23.59
C VAL A 354 14.21 -3.00 -22.88
N SER A 355 14.94 -2.62 -21.83
CA SER A 355 14.64 -1.51 -20.92
C SER A 355 15.56 -0.31 -21.17
N PHE A 356 15.05 0.89 -20.99
CA PHE A 356 15.80 2.14 -21.03
C PHE A 356 15.75 2.77 -19.64
N VAL A 357 16.88 2.75 -18.93
CA VAL A 357 16.98 3.23 -17.54
C VAL A 357 17.70 4.56 -17.47
N PHE A 358 17.07 5.56 -16.86
CA PHE A 358 17.62 6.90 -16.69
C PHE A 358 17.03 7.62 -15.46
N PRO A 359 17.78 8.58 -14.86
CA PRO A 359 17.24 9.42 -13.80
C PRO A 359 16.06 10.21 -14.32
N ARG A 360 14.96 10.25 -13.58
CA ARG A 360 13.80 11.04 -13.95
C ARG A 360 13.98 12.47 -13.47
N SER A 361 13.60 13.44 -14.31
CA SER A 361 13.35 14.82 -13.85
C SER A 361 11.83 15.02 -13.69
N ASP A 362 11.42 15.74 -12.66
CA ASP A 362 10.03 15.82 -12.17
C ASP A 362 8.99 16.30 -13.20
N ALA A 363 9.42 16.79 -14.36
CA ALA A 363 8.53 17.43 -15.35
C ALA A 363 8.14 16.56 -16.56
N SER A 364 8.32 15.24 -16.57
CA SER A 364 7.77 14.42 -17.67
C SER A 364 7.47 12.97 -17.28
N ARG A 365 6.17 12.62 -17.22
CA ARG A 365 5.71 11.24 -17.43
C ARG A 365 5.99 10.87 -18.89
N ALA A 366 6.72 9.78 -19.12
CA ALA A 366 6.93 9.22 -20.45
C ALA A 366 5.65 8.51 -20.91
N THR A 367 4.54 9.24 -20.96
CA THR A 367 3.35 8.80 -21.70
C THR A 367 3.72 8.81 -23.17
N GLY A 368 3.95 7.65 -23.75
CA GLY A 368 3.74 7.50 -25.18
C GLY A 368 4.90 6.96 -25.99
N LEU A 369 5.62 5.93 -25.55
CA LEU A 369 6.13 4.96 -26.54
C LEU A 369 4.95 4.20 -27.17
N ASP A 370 4.05 4.94 -27.84
CA ASP A 370 2.84 4.42 -28.44
C ASP A 370 3.21 3.70 -29.72
N VAL A 371 3.23 2.38 -29.64
CA VAL A 371 3.02 1.52 -30.80
C VAL A 371 1.50 1.42 -31.00
N PRO A 372 0.97 1.59 -32.22
CA PRO A 372 -0.45 1.39 -32.47
C PRO A 372 -0.81 -0.10 -32.35
N GLN A 373 -1.27 -0.52 -31.17
CA GLN A 373 -2.03 -1.75 -30.98
C GLN A 373 -3.20 -1.49 -30.03
N GLN A 374 -4.29 -2.23 -30.22
CA GLN A 374 -5.44 -2.26 -29.33
C GLN A 374 -5.14 -3.25 -28.21
N LEU A 375 -5.58 -2.95 -26.98
CA LEU A 375 -5.53 -3.95 -25.92
C LEU A 375 -6.29 -5.21 -26.37
N PRO A 376 -5.87 -6.42 -25.98
CA PRO A 376 -6.66 -7.62 -26.20
C PRO A 376 -8.09 -7.39 -25.68
N ASP A 377 -9.09 -7.74 -26.48
CA ASP A 377 -10.49 -7.59 -26.06
C ASP A 377 -10.77 -8.50 -24.84
N MET A 378 -11.60 -8.01 -23.93
CA MET A 378 -12.16 -8.78 -22.82
C MET A 378 -13.68 -8.68 -22.89
N ALA A 379 -14.36 -9.80 -22.57
CA ALA A 379 -15.81 -9.81 -22.49
C ALA A 379 -16.28 -8.78 -21.44
N LYS A 380 -17.42 -8.12 -21.73
CA LYS A 380 -18.10 -7.30 -20.72
C LYS A 380 -18.47 -8.18 -19.53
N ALA A 381 -18.32 -7.63 -18.33
CA ALA A 381 -18.70 -8.35 -17.13
C ALA A 381 -20.22 -8.52 -17.05
N HIS A 382 -20.67 -9.65 -16.52
CA HIS A 382 -22.08 -9.91 -16.31
C HIS A 382 -22.55 -9.16 -15.06
N ALA A 383 -23.29 -8.07 -15.25
CA ALA A 383 -23.84 -7.31 -14.14
C ALA A 383 -24.86 -8.15 -13.35
N THR A 384 -24.88 -7.99 -12.02
CA THR A 384 -25.83 -8.65 -11.14
C THR A 384 -26.17 -7.76 -9.96
N SER A 385 -27.22 -8.12 -9.20
CA SER A 385 -27.63 -7.35 -8.03
C SER A 385 -26.61 -7.48 -6.89
N PRO A 386 -26.34 -6.39 -6.15
CA PRO A 386 -25.50 -6.43 -4.97
C PRO A 386 -26.04 -7.42 -3.94
N SER A 387 -25.15 -7.91 -3.09
CA SER A 387 -25.52 -8.73 -1.95
C SER A 387 -25.96 -7.81 -0.81
N PRO A 388 -26.95 -8.20 0.01
CA PRO A 388 -27.47 -7.35 1.07
C PRO A 388 -26.42 -6.97 2.11
N GLU A 389 -25.36 -7.76 2.24
CA GLU A 389 -24.20 -7.51 3.11
C GLU A 389 -23.28 -6.38 2.60
N VAL A 390 -23.40 -6.00 1.32
CA VAL A 390 -22.54 -4.98 0.71
C VAL A 390 -23.35 -3.72 0.41
N THR A 391 -23.05 -2.66 1.14
CA THR A 391 -23.77 -1.39 1.03
C THR A 391 -23.26 -0.56 -0.15
N ASN A 392 -24.18 -0.15 -1.05
CA ASN A 392 -23.96 0.81 -2.14
C ASN A 392 -22.68 0.62 -2.98
N PRO A 393 -22.42 -0.56 -3.56
CA PRO A 393 -21.26 -0.72 -4.44
C PRO A 393 -21.41 0.09 -5.73
N LEU A 394 -20.28 0.59 -6.27
CA LEU A 394 -20.20 1.28 -7.56
C LEU A 394 -20.65 0.38 -8.73
N ALA A 395 -20.32 -0.91 -8.63
CA ALA A 395 -20.80 -1.94 -9.55
C ALA A 395 -20.79 -3.30 -8.87
N THR A 396 -21.68 -4.19 -9.30
CA THR A 396 -21.65 -5.61 -8.92
C THR A 396 -21.67 -6.47 -10.17
N VAL A 397 -20.71 -7.38 -10.26
CA VAL A 397 -20.56 -8.30 -11.39
C VAL A 397 -20.40 -9.73 -10.93
N LEU A 398 -20.75 -10.67 -11.80
CA LEU A 398 -20.62 -12.10 -11.55
C LEU A 398 -19.33 -12.64 -12.17
N SER A 399 -18.66 -13.54 -11.46
CA SER A 399 -17.58 -14.34 -12.01
C SER A 399 -18.05 -15.16 -13.21
N SER A 400 -17.12 -15.54 -14.08
CA SER A 400 -17.41 -16.22 -15.35
C SER A 400 -17.96 -17.63 -15.15
N ASP A 401 -17.66 -18.26 -14.02
CA ASP A 401 -18.21 -19.55 -13.59
C ASP A 401 -19.54 -19.40 -12.81
N GLY A 402 -19.97 -18.17 -12.52
CA GLY A 402 -21.23 -17.87 -11.87
C GLY A 402 -21.25 -18.05 -10.35
N THR A 403 -20.11 -18.33 -9.71
CA THR A 403 -20.05 -18.75 -8.30
C THR A 403 -19.84 -17.57 -7.34
N VAL A 404 -19.24 -16.47 -7.80
CA VAL A 404 -18.82 -15.33 -6.97
C VAL A 404 -19.38 -14.03 -7.51
N LYS A 405 -19.96 -13.22 -6.62
CA LYS A 405 -20.26 -11.81 -6.89
C LYS A 405 -19.07 -10.96 -6.46
N VAL A 406 -18.68 -10.05 -7.36
CA VAL A 406 -17.61 -9.09 -7.17
C VAL A 406 -18.22 -7.70 -7.12
N HIS A 407 -18.12 -7.06 -5.97
CA HIS A 407 -18.64 -5.73 -5.70
C HIS A 407 -17.47 -4.74 -5.75
N VAL A 408 -17.46 -3.82 -6.71
CA VAL A 408 -16.52 -2.69 -6.70
C VAL A 408 -17.06 -1.66 -5.72
N THR A 409 -16.44 -1.50 -4.56
CA THR A 409 -16.96 -0.67 -3.47
C THR A 409 -16.34 0.72 -3.45
N ARG A 410 -15.09 0.88 -3.92
CA ARG A 410 -14.41 2.18 -3.90
C ARG A 410 -13.39 2.34 -5.02
N LEU A 411 -13.35 3.52 -5.61
CA LEU A 411 -12.32 4.01 -6.56
C LEU A 411 -11.84 5.41 -6.12
N GLN A 412 -11.01 5.39 -5.09
CA GLN A 412 -10.34 6.47 -4.39
C GLN A 412 -9.18 7.18 -5.08
N ARG A 413 -9.27 8.39 -5.64
CA ARG A 413 -8.03 9.14 -5.95
C ARG A 413 -7.45 9.76 -4.68
N SER A 414 -6.19 9.49 -4.40
CA SER A 414 -5.41 10.15 -3.34
C SER A 414 -4.03 10.53 -3.88
N GLY A 415 -3.80 11.82 -4.13
CA GLY A 415 -2.58 12.30 -4.77
C GLY A 415 -2.35 11.65 -6.15
N ASP A 416 -1.24 10.92 -6.28
CA ASP A 416 -0.88 10.20 -7.49
C ASP A 416 -1.22 8.70 -7.45
N GLN A 417 -2.07 8.30 -6.52
CA GLN A 417 -2.55 6.94 -6.31
C GLN A 417 -4.06 6.84 -6.56
N LEU A 418 -4.47 5.66 -7.02
CA LEU A 418 -5.86 5.22 -7.08
C LEU A 418 -6.01 4.01 -6.15
N TRP A 419 -6.85 4.17 -5.14
CA TRP A 419 -7.26 3.14 -4.21
C TRP A 419 -8.48 2.42 -4.75
N VAL A 420 -8.32 1.11 -4.99
CA VAL A 420 -9.40 0.24 -5.46
C VAL A 420 -9.77 -0.68 -4.29
N GLN A 421 -11.04 -0.67 -3.88
CA GLN A 421 -11.57 -1.64 -2.92
C GLN A 421 -12.67 -2.46 -3.58
N MET A 422 -12.65 -3.76 -3.28
CA MET A 422 -13.57 -4.73 -3.82
C MET A 422 -14.01 -5.68 -2.71
N SER A 423 -15.30 -6.02 -2.71
CA SER A 423 -15.90 -6.97 -1.78
C SER A 423 -16.41 -8.18 -2.57
N PHE A 424 -16.22 -9.38 -2.04
CA PHE A 424 -16.51 -10.64 -2.72
C PHE A 424 -17.50 -11.46 -1.89
N THR A 425 -18.59 -11.91 -2.49
CA THR A 425 -19.60 -12.77 -1.82
C THR A 425 -19.92 -13.99 -2.67
N ALA A 426 -20.45 -15.04 -2.04
CA ALA A 426 -21.02 -16.17 -2.78
C ALA A 426 -22.23 -15.73 -3.61
N ALA A 427 -22.41 -16.33 -4.79
CA ALA A 427 -23.59 -16.12 -5.63
C ALA A 427 -24.76 -17.08 -5.28
N GLY A 428 -24.50 -18.12 -4.47
CA GLY A 428 -25.48 -19.11 -4.01
C GLY A 428 -25.14 -19.68 -2.63
N GLU A 429 -25.87 -20.70 -2.19
CA GLU A 429 -25.77 -21.26 -0.83
C GLU A 429 -24.42 -21.92 -0.50
N HIS A 430 -23.67 -22.33 -1.53
CA HIS A 430 -22.33 -22.88 -1.39
C HIS A 430 -21.45 -22.29 -2.50
N ALA A 431 -20.47 -21.48 -2.12
CA ALA A 431 -19.31 -21.21 -2.95
C ALA A 431 -18.16 -22.04 -2.36
N ASP A 432 -17.70 -23.05 -3.11
CA ASP A 432 -16.46 -23.73 -2.78
C ASP A 432 -15.31 -22.83 -3.24
N TRP A 433 -14.74 -22.09 -2.29
CA TRP A 433 -13.64 -21.17 -2.55
C TRP A 433 -12.31 -21.87 -2.75
N GLY A 434 -12.25 -23.21 -2.61
CA GLY A 434 -11.06 -24.05 -2.77
C GLY A 434 -9.83 -23.61 -1.95
N ALA A 435 -8.80 -24.45 -1.92
CA ALA A 435 -7.45 -23.94 -1.66
C ALA A 435 -7.00 -23.23 -2.95
N ASN A 436 -7.24 -21.93 -3.03
CA ASN A 436 -6.66 -21.07 -4.07
C ASN A 436 -7.04 -21.41 -5.54
N PRO A 437 -8.31 -21.41 -5.96
CA PRO A 437 -8.64 -21.13 -7.35
C PRO A 437 -8.51 -19.61 -7.57
N PRO A 438 -8.08 -19.16 -8.75
CA PRO A 438 -7.90 -17.76 -8.99
C PRO A 438 -9.30 -17.14 -9.07
N LEU A 439 -9.74 -16.51 -7.98
CA LEU A 439 -10.98 -15.73 -7.94
C LEU A 439 -11.11 -14.78 -9.13
N LEU A 440 -9.95 -14.39 -9.66
CA LEU A 440 -9.79 -13.54 -10.80
C LEU A 440 -9.12 -14.21 -12.01
N GLY A 441 -9.23 -15.53 -12.19
CA GLY A 441 -8.67 -16.28 -13.32
C GLY A 441 -7.13 -16.28 -13.43
N PRO A 442 -6.55 -17.10 -14.32
CA PRO A 442 -5.11 -17.06 -14.60
C PRO A 442 -4.70 -15.67 -15.10
N ASN A 443 -3.66 -15.10 -14.50
CA ASN A 443 -3.31 -13.71 -14.68
C ASN A 443 -2.28 -13.48 -15.81
N PRO A 444 -2.60 -12.75 -16.90
CA PRO A 444 -1.60 -12.28 -17.85
C PRO A 444 -0.84 -11.03 -17.37
N TYR A 445 -1.18 -10.48 -16.20
CA TYR A 445 -0.75 -9.18 -15.67
C TYR A 445 0.04 -9.25 -14.35
N GLY A 446 0.29 -10.41 -13.74
CA GLY A 446 0.95 -10.56 -12.44
C GLY A 446 0.92 -12.00 -11.88
N PRO A 447 1.40 -12.26 -10.64
CA PRO A 447 1.25 -13.57 -9.97
C PRO A 447 -0.22 -13.89 -9.67
N ASN A 448 -0.52 -15.15 -9.33
CA ASN A 448 -1.88 -15.73 -9.40
C ASN A 448 -2.80 -15.48 -8.20
N ASP A 449 -2.36 -14.76 -7.18
CA ASP A 449 -3.08 -14.71 -5.92
C ASP A 449 -3.52 -13.25 -5.69
N THR A 450 -4.84 -12.97 -5.73
CA THR A 450 -5.54 -11.70 -5.36
C THR A 450 -5.77 -10.60 -6.43
N LEU A 451 -5.87 -9.34 -5.99
CA LEU A 451 -6.09 -8.14 -6.80
C LEU A 451 -4.88 -7.75 -7.65
N ALA A 452 -3.74 -8.45 -7.52
CA ALA A 452 -2.63 -8.41 -8.48
C ALA A 452 -3.09 -8.69 -9.93
N ASN A 453 -4.27 -9.29 -10.11
CA ASN A 453 -4.86 -9.64 -11.40
C ASN A 453 -5.73 -8.52 -11.99
N VAL A 454 -6.14 -7.53 -11.20
CA VAL A 454 -6.98 -6.44 -11.66
C VAL A 454 -6.13 -5.41 -12.41
N ALA A 455 -6.66 -4.89 -13.51
CA ALA A 455 -6.05 -3.78 -14.22
C ALA A 455 -7.04 -2.63 -14.39
N VAL A 456 -6.54 -1.39 -14.31
CA VAL A 456 -7.28 -0.17 -14.56
C VAL A 456 -6.97 0.30 -15.99
N VAL A 457 -7.99 0.49 -16.81
CA VAL A 457 -7.86 1.07 -18.14
C VAL A 457 -8.31 2.52 -18.10
N ASP A 458 -7.37 3.42 -18.39
CA ASP A 458 -7.64 4.83 -18.66
C ASP A 458 -7.75 4.99 -20.18
N ALA A 459 -8.98 5.08 -20.68
CA ALA A 459 -9.25 5.19 -22.11
C ALA A 459 -8.75 6.52 -22.70
N GLN A 460 -8.77 7.61 -21.90
CA GLN A 460 -8.29 8.92 -22.32
C GLN A 460 -6.78 8.91 -22.51
N ALA A 461 -6.06 8.26 -21.60
CA ALA A 461 -4.60 8.11 -21.69
C ALA A 461 -4.19 6.93 -22.60
N ARG A 462 -5.12 6.06 -23.01
CA ARG A 462 -4.86 4.79 -23.71
C ARG A 462 -3.83 3.93 -22.97
N THR A 463 -3.99 3.85 -21.65
CA THR A 463 -3.11 3.09 -20.77
C THR A 463 -3.85 2.01 -20.01
N LEU A 464 -3.18 0.88 -19.84
CA LEU A 464 -3.52 -0.17 -18.89
C LEU A 464 -2.54 -0.07 -17.72
N VAL A 465 -3.09 0.03 -16.52
CA VAL A 465 -2.35 0.26 -15.28
C VAL A 465 -2.56 -0.98 -14.40
N THR A 466 -1.46 -1.55 -13.92
CA THR A 466 -1.49 -2.64 -12.93
C THR A 466 -1.28 -2.06 -11.53
N PRO A 467 -1.57 -2.82 -10.46
CA PRO A 467 -1.27 -2.38 -9.11
C PRO A 467 0.20 -1.98 -8.98
N LEU A 468 0.47 -1.08 -8.04
CA LEU A 468 1.79 -0.78 -7.55
C LEU A 468 2.44 -2.08 -7.06
N THR A 469 3.74 -2.22 -7.30
CA THR A 469 4.49 -3.38 -6.84
C THR A 469 5.70 -2.96 -6.02
N TYR A 470 6.24 -3.84 -5.20
CA TYR A 470 7.49 -3.65 -4.47
C TYR A 470 8.19 -5.02 -4.36
N GLY A 471 9.34 -5.10 -3.72
CA GLY A 471 9.87 -6.38 -3.21
C GLY A 471 10.18 -7.45 -4.27
N GLY A 472 10.54 -7.08 -5.50
CA GLY A 472 10.77 -8.05 -6.58
C GLY A 472 9.51 -8.46 -7.35
N GLY A 473 8.41 -7.70 -7.23
CA GLY A 473 7.18 -7.86 -8.02
C GLY A 473 5.92 -8.17 -7.20
N GLU A 474 6.01 -8.08 -5.87
CA GLU A 474 4.89 -8.23 -4.95
C GLU A 474 3.93 -7.05 -5.10
N CYS A 475 2.64 -7.31 -5.09
CA CYS A 475 1.62 -6.29 -5.25
C CYS A 475 1.42 -5.51 -3.95
N LEU A 476 1.27 -4.18 -4.05
CA LEU A 476 0.78 -3.34 -2.97
C LEU A 476 -0.74 -3.46 -2.90
N CYS A 477 -1.19 -4.63 -2.46
CA CYS A 477 -2.59 -5.01 -2.32
C CYS A 477 -2.76 -6.05 -1.21
N SER A 478 -4.01 -6.32 -0.85
CA SER A 478 -4.38 -7.44 0.01
C SER A 478 -3.93 -8.77 -0.59
N GLU A 479 -3.39 -9.65 0.25
CA GLU A 479 -3.12 -11.05 -0.08
C GLU A 479 -4.25 -11.94 0.47
N ASN A 480 -4.56 -13.04 -0.22
CA ASN A 480 -5.60 -14.00 0.16
C ASN A 480 -4.99 -15.38 0.05
N GLN A 481 -4.26 -15.76 1.09
CA GLN A 481 -3.63 -17.07 1.17
C GLN A 481 -4.64 -18.08 1.72
N GLY A 482 -5.53 -18.54 0.84
CA GLY A 482 -6.14 -19.88 0.90
C GLY A 482 -6.74 -20.35 2.23
N SER A 483 -7.22 -19.45 3.08
CA SER A 483 -8.08 -19.89 4.18
C SER A 483 -9.37 -20.33 3.51
N GLY A 484 -9.66 -21.64 3.54
CA GLY A 484 -10.88 -22.25 3.00
C GLY A 484 -12.12 -21.77 3.75
N MET A 485 -12.35 -20.46 3.71
CA MET A 485 -13.49 -19.79 4.32
C MET A 485 -14.68 -20.04 3.40
N LEU A 486 -15.57 -20.90 3.88
CA LEU A 486 -16.99 -20.81 3.55
C LEU A 486 -17.47 -19.45 4.07
N LEU A 487 -17.33 -18.43 3.23
CA LEU A 487 -17.68 -17.08 3.57
C LEU A 487 -19.20 -16.96 3.63
N ALA A 488 -19.77 -17.13 4.83
CA ALA A 488 -21.09 -16.63 5.15
C ALA A 488 -21.18 -15.09 5.07
N GLN A 489 -20.06 -14.39 4.80
CA GLN A 489 -19.89 -12.94 4.87
C GLN A 489 -18.90 -12.42 3.79
N PRO A 490 -18.94 -11.15 3.38
CA PRO A 490 -18.10 -10.66 2.28
C PRO A 490 -16.59 -10.62 2.60
N LEU A 491 -15.75 -11.06 1.66
CA LEU A 491 -14.30 -10.84 1.71
C LEU A 491 -13.97 -9.49 1.09
N ASN A 492 -13.34 -8.60 1.86
CA ASN A 492 -12.93 -7.29 1.39
C ASN A 492 -11.44 -7.28 1.05
N LEU A 493 -11.09 -6.85 -0.16
CA LEU A 493 -9.72 -6.72 -0.64
C LEU A 493 -9.48 -5.30 -1.18
N TRP A 494 -8.23 -4.84 -1.12
CA TRP A 494 -7.82 -3.55 -1.63
C TRP A 494 -6.55 -3.64 -2.47
N ALA A 495 -6.37 -2.71 -3.41
CA ALA A 495 -5.15 -2.58 -4.21
C ALA A 495 -4.88 -1.12 -4.55
N VAL A 496 -3.60 -0.75 -4.57
CA VAL A 496 -3.16 0.61 -4.95
C VAL A 496 -2.66 0.59 -6.38
N PHE A 497 -3.14 1.53 -7.19
CA PHE A 497 -2.72 1.74 -8.58
C PHE A 497 -2.10 3.13 -8.73
N PRO A 498 -1.24 3.36 -9.73
CA PRO A 498 -0.99 4.69 -10.24
C PRO A 498 -2.31 5.40 -10.60
N ALA A 499 -2.47 6.65 -10.15
CA ALA A 499 -3.70 7.41 -10.41
C ALA A 499 -3.91 7.63 -11.93
N PRO A 500 -5.10 7.28 -12.47
CA PRO A 500 -5.49 7.63 -13.82
C PRO A 500 -5.68 9.14 -13.94
N LYS A 501 -5.61 9.67 -15.16
CA LYS A 501 -5.96 11.08 -15.41
C LYS A 501 -7.46 11.27 -15.56
N ALA A 502 -8.14 10.26 -16.08
CA ALA A 502 -9.57 10.29 -16.32
C ALA A 502 -10.38 10.31 -15.02
N SER A 503 -11.57 10.93 -15.05
CA SER A 503 -12.57 10.88 -13.98
C SER A 503 -13.40 9.60 -13.99
N THR A 504 -13.31 8.82 -15.06
CA THR A 504 -13.91 7.49 -15.17
C THR A 504 -12.88 6.50 -15.72
N VAL A 505 -12.97 5.25 -15.28
CA VAL A 505 -12.08 4.17 -15.70
C VAL A 505 -12.84 2.89 -15.99
N THR A 506 -12.18 1.99 -16.72
CA THR A 506 -12.65 0.61 -16.88
C THR A 506 -11.79 -0.31 -16.03
N LEU A 507 -12.39 -1.07 -15.13
CA LEU A 507 -11.71 -2.17 -14.44
C LEU A 507 -11.76 -3.42 -15.32
N ARG A 508 -10.60 -4.04 -15.53
CA ARG A 508 -10.47 -5.37 -16.12
C ARG A 508 -10.19 -6.34 -14.99
N ILE A 509 -11.20 -7.16 -14.68
CA ILE A 509 -11.18 -8.15 -13.62
C ILE A 509 -11.11 -9.50 -14.34
N PRO A 510 -9.93 -10.13 -14.46
CA PRO A 510 -9.87 -11.43 -15.11
C PRO A 510 -10.74 -12.42 -14.30
N GLY A 511 -11.30 -13.43 -14.96
CA GLY A 511 -12.34 -14.25 -14.35
C GLY A 511 -13.73 -13.61 -14.20
N ALA A 512 -13.92 -12.30 -14.35
CA ALA A 512 -15.26 -11.65 -14.32
C ALA A 512 -15.58 -10.77 -15.54
N GLY A 513 -14.57 -10.30 -16.27
CA GLY A 513 -14.73 -9.45 -17.46
C GLY A 513 -14.32 -8.00 -17.21
N GLN A 514 -14.81 -7.09 -18.06
CA GLN A 514 -14.57 -5.65 -17.92
C GLN A 514 -15.80 -4.90 -17.39
N VAL A 515 -15.56 -4.00 -16.43
CA VAL A 515 -16.54 -3.09 -15.84
C VAL A 515 -16.18 -1.67 -16.25
N ALA A 516 -16.94 -1.11 -17.16
CA ALA A 516 -16.65 0.19 -17.77
C ALA A 516 -17.31 1.34 -16.99
N ASP A 517 -16.86 2.57 -17.30
CA ASP A 517 -17.49 3.83 -16.88
C ASP A 517 -17.59 4.00 -15.36
N LEU A 518 -16.68 3.40 -14.60
CA LEU A 518 -16.66 3.51 -13.14
C LEU A 518 -16.11 4.88 -12.72
N PRO A 519 -16.82 5.63 -11.87
CA PRO A 519 -16.39 6.94 -11.42
C PRO A 519 -15.18 6.83 -10.49
N VAL A 520 -14.18 7.67 -10.72
CA VAL A 520 -13.06 7.89 -9.79
C VAL A 520 -13.39 9.12 -8.97
N THR A 521 -13.56 8.94 -7.67
CA THR A 521 -13.88 10.00 -6.71
C THR A 521 -12.64 10.68 -6.18
#